data_AF-A0A7R9HY04-F1
#
_entry.id   AF-A0A7R9HY04-F1
#
_cell.length_a   1.000
_cell.length_b   1.000
_cell.length_c   1.000
_cell.angle_alpha   90.00
_cell.angle_beta   90.00
_cell.angle_gamma   90.00
#
_symmetry.space_group_name_H-M   'P 1'
#
loop_
_entity.id
_entity.type
_entity.pdbx_description
1 polymer ?
#
loop_
_entity_poly.entity_id
_entity_poly.type
_entity_poly.pdbx_seq_one_letter_code
_entity_poly.pdbx_strand_id
1 'polypeptide(L)'
;MILGVDTQATTYLPYTVSTQEHSCIQGYVAAPHRGTQLKGHHVVGSAGFLTSPRVCFESRLVTPNGSQHLKSVPLVSDLIHCTNEPNVSIPQLANLLIERSQNTNWVVVFKSLITVHHMMCYGNERFTQYLASSNSTFQLSNFLDKSGVQGYDMSPFIRRYAKYLNEKALSYRTVAFDFCKVKRGKEEGTLRTMNPEKLLKTLPVLQSQLDALLEFDCTANDLTNGVINMTFMLLFRDLIRLFANYNDGVINLLGKCA
;
A
#
# COMPACT_ATOMS: atom_id res chain seq x y z
N MET A 1 11.06 38.31 -28.46
CA MET A 1 11.63 38.87 -27.22
C MET A 1 11.16 37.98 -26.09
N ILE A 2 11.99 37.00 -25.72
CA ILE A 2 11.75 35.96 -24.72
C ILE A 2 12.50 36.40 -23.45
N LEU A 3 11.81 36.46 -22.31
CA LEU A 3 12.37 36.43 -20.95
C LEU A 3 11.25 35.82 -20.09
N GLY A 4 11.41 34.84 -19.21
CA GLY A 4 12.58 34.22 -18.60
C GLY A 4 12.09 33.73 -17.23
N VAL A 5 11.85 32.43 -17.10
CA VAL A 5 11.35 31.79 -15.87
C VAL A 5 12.56 31.44 -15.01
N ASP A 6 12.69 32.09 -13.86
CA ASP A 6 13.73 31.76 -12.88
C ASP A 6 13.40 30.42 -12.19
N THR A 7 14.14 29.39 -12.60
CA THR A 7 14.36 28.14 -11.89
C THR A 7 15.29 28.37 -10.69
N GLN A 8 14.79 28.26 -9.47
CA GLN A 8 15.65 27.96 -8.32
C GLN A 8 15.68 26.46 -8.07
N ALA A 9 16.91 25.94 -8.09
CA ALA A 9 17.28 24.55 -7.95
C ALA A 9 17.11 24.07 -6.49
N THR A 10 16.36 22.99 -6.30
CA THR A 10 16.41 22.20 -5.07
C THR A 10 17.57 21.20 -5.21
N THR A 11 18.68 21.48 -4.54
CA THR A 11 19.82 20.58 -4.42
C THR A 11 19.42 19.32 -3.66
N TYR A 12 19.39 18.17 -4.34
CA TYR A 12 19.33 16.86 -3.70
C TYR A 12 20.69 16.54 -3.07
N LEU A 13 20.74 16.39 -1.75
CA LEU A 13 21.89 15.77 -1.07
C LEU A 13 21.88 14.26 -1.34
N PRO A 14 23.03 13.64 -1.69
CA PRO A 14 23.12 12.20 -1.87
C PRO A 14 23.14 11.51 -0.50
N TYR A 15 22.16 10.63 -0.25
CA TYR A 15 22.23 9.68 0.86
C TYR A 15 23.32 8.65 0.55
N THR A 16 24.41 8.66 1.32
CA THR A 16 25.41 7.61 1.32
C THR A 16 24.85 6.36 1.99
N VAL A 17 24.48 5.38 1.18
CA VAL A 17 24.12 4.03 1.62
C VAL A 17 25.38 3.33 2.14
N SER A 18 25.33 2.79 3.35
CA SER A 18 26.45 2.09 3.97
C SER A 18 26.77 0.81 3.20
N THR A 19 28.06 0.55 2.98
CA THR A 19 28.64 -0.54 2.17
C THR A 19 28.29 -1.96 2.63
N GLN A 20 27.52 -2.12 3.71
CA GLN A 20 27.10 -3.40 4.25
C GLN A 20 25.78 -3.91 3.64
N GLU A 21 25.02 -3.04 2.97
CA GLU A 21 23.73 -3.38 2.34
C GLU A 21 23.89 -4.04 0.95
N HIS A 22 25.04 -3.87 0.30
CA HIS A 22 25.31 -4.43 -1.04
C HIS A 22 25.49 -5.96 -1.05
N SER A 23 25.92 -6.58 0.06
CA SER A 23 26.22 -8.03 0.07
C SER A 23 25.00 -8.92 0.19
N CYS A 24 23.85 -8.43 0.65
CA CYS A 24 22.64 -9.25 0.79
C CYS A 24 21.89 -9.41 -0.55
N ILE A 25 22.00 -8.41 -1.44
CA ILE A 25 21.27 -8.37 -2.72
C ILE A 25 22.00 -9.17 -3.81
N GLN A 26 23.34 -9.17 -3.84
CA GLN A 26 24.10 -9.89 -4.87
C GLN A 26 24.01 -11.43 -4.77
N GLY A 27 23.58 -11.98 -3.63
CA GLY A 27 23.40 -13.43 -3.46
C GLY A 27 22.15 -14.00 -4.16
N TYR A 28 21.20 -13.16 -4.59
CA TYR A 28 19.91 -13.60 -5.13
C TYR A 28 19.85 -13.64 -6.68
N VAL A 29 20.83 -13.05 -7.37
CA VAL A 29 20.79 -12.90 -8.85
C VAL A 29 21.64 -13.94 -9.60
N ALA A 30 22.45 -14.75 -8.91
CA ALA A 30 23.33 -15.72 -9.56
C ALA A 30 22.93 -17.18 -9.31
N ALA A 31 22.08 -17.74 -10.18
CA ALA A 31 22.01 -19.18 -10.37
C ALA A 31 22.00 -19.49 -11.88
N PRO A 32 23.10 -19.99 -12.48
CA PRO A 32 23.10 -20.42 -13.86
C PRO A 32 22.60 -21.86 -14.01
N HIS A 33 21.99 -22.13 -15.16
CA HIS A 33 21.60 -23.45 -15.63
C HIS A 33 22.82 -24.37 -15.93
N ARG A 34 22.61 -25.68 -15.69
CA ARG A 34 23.31 -26.90 -16.20
C ARG A 34 24.61 -27.36 -15.53
N GLY A 35 24.56 -28.61 -15.01
CA GLY A 35 25.35 -29.74 -15.53
C GLY A 35 26.76 -29.99 -14.99
N THR A 36 26.98 -31.24 -14.59
CA THR A 36 28.25 -32.02 -14.50
C THR A 36 29.19 -31.90 -13.28
N GLN A 37 29.69 -33.07 -12.87
CA GLN A 37 30.47 -33.44 -11.69
C GLN A 37 31.91 -32.87 -11.63
N LEU A 38 32.49 -32.71 -10.43
CA LEU A 38 33.57 -33.57 -9.87
C LEU A 38 34.23 -33.00 -8.59
N LYS A 39 34.32 -33.89 -7.58
CA LYS A 39 35.36 -34.12 -6.53
C LYS A 39 35.99 -32.95 -5.73
N GLY A 40 35.91 -33.09 -4.39
CA GLY A 40 37.10 -33.01 -3.52
C GLY A 40 37.09 -31.99 -2.36
N HIS A 41 36.91 -32.51 -1.15
CA HIS A 41 37.45 -32.03 0.15
C HIS A 41 37.15 -30.60 0.64
N HIS A 42 36.15 -30.47 1.52
CA HIS A 42 36.24 -30.14 2.96
C HIS A 42 34.83 -29.78 3.43
N VAL A 43 34.24 -30.58 4.31
CA VAL A 43 32.87 -30.36 4.80
C VAL A 43 32.88 -29.24 5.83
N VAL A 44 32.41 -28.06 5.42
CA VAL A 44 31.91 -27.00 6.29
C VAL A 44 30.42 -26.84 5.98
N GLY A 45 29.57 -26.81 7.01
CA GLY A 45 28.24 -26.21 6.91
C GLY A 45 27.07 -27.19 6.96
N SER A 46 26.26 -27.06 8.01
CA SER A 46 24.84 -27.41 7.99
C SER A 46 24.06 -26.23 8.56
N ALA A 47 23.99 -25.14 7.79
CA ALA A 47 22.96 -24.13 7.95
C ALA A 47 21.83 -24.52 6.98
N GLY A 48 20.84 -25.24 7.49
CA GLY A 48 19.63 -25.57 6.76
C GLY A 48 18.85 -24.30 6.42
N PHE A 49 18.46 -24.22 5.14
CA PHE A 49 17.17 -23.70 4.67
C PHE A 49 16.51 -22.56 5.45
N LEU A 50 16.61 -21.33 4.92
CA LEU A 50 15.56 -20.32 5.09
C LEU A 50 15.43 -19.46 3.81
N THR A 51 14.90 -20.07 2.74
CA THR A 51 14.29 -19.37 1.60
C THR A 51 12.81 -19.17 1.90
N SER A 52 12.43 -18.10 2.60
CA SER A 52 11.01 -17.74 2.73
C SER A 52 10.81 -16.23 2.91
N PRO A 53 9.86 -15.62 2.18
CA PRO A 53 9.38 -14.26 2.44
C PRO A 53 8.92 -14.02 3.88
N ARG A 54 8.71 -15.10 4.66
CA ARG A 54 8.42 -15.05 6.10
C ARG A 54 9.51 -14.33 6.90
N VAL A 55 10.79 -14.50 6.58
CA VAL A 55 11.89 -14.00 7.42
C VAL A 55 12.05 -12.48 7.37
N CYS A 56 11.71 -11.83 6.25
CA CYS A 56 11.77 -10.36 6.15
C CYS A 56 10.63 -9.65 6.91
N PHE A 57 9.47 -10.29 7.07
CA PHE A 57 8.33 -9.68 7.79
C PHE A 57 8.49 -9.71 9.32
N GLU A 58 9.42 -10.53 9.85
CA GLU A 58 9.54 -10.82 11.28
C GLU A 58 10.53 -9.92 12.06
N SER A 59 11.10 -8.90 11.41
CA SER A 59 12.08 -7.99 12.04
C SER A 59 11.42 -7.01 13.03
N ARG A 60 11.07 -7.54 14.21
CA ARG A 60 10.97 -6.93 15.55
C ARG A 60 10.92 -5.37 15.62
N LEU A 61 9.77 -4.83 16.04
CA LEU A 61 9.66 -3.53 16.71
C LEU A 61 9.15 -3.74 18.15
N VAL A 62 10.03 -4.21 19.02
CA VAL A 62 10.02 -3.89 20.46
C VAL A 62 11.48 -3.87 20.90
N THR A 63 12.04 -2.68 21.13
CA THR A 63 13.25 -2.53 21.95
C THR A 63 12.82 -2.28 23.39
N PRO A 64 13.50 -2.83 24.41
CA PRO A 64 13.09 -2.70 25.82
C PRO A 64 13.20 -1.27 26.38
N ASN A 65 13.84 -0.35 25.66
CA ASN A 65 14.08 1.01 26.11
C ASN A 65 13.39 1.98 25.15
N GLY A 66 12.46 2.78 25.69
CA GLY A 66 11.54 3.68 24.98
C GLY A 66 12.18 4.85 24.24
N SER A 67 13.10 4.58 23.33
CA SER A 67 13.66 5.59 22.43
C SER A 67 12.84 5.63 21.13
N GLN A 68 12.00 6.66 21.00
CA GLN A 68 11.32 7.01 19.76
C GLN A 68 12.37 7.47 18.74
N HIS A 69 12.88 6.56 17.92
CA HIS A 69 13.51 6.90 16.65
C HIS A 69 12.68 6.30 15.54
N LEU A 70 12.00 7.18 14.80
CA LEU A 70 11.27 6.88 13.57
C LEU A 70 12.30 6.46 12.51
N LYS A 71 12.83 5.25 12.60
CA LYS A 71 13.52 4.62 11.47
C LYS A 71 12.42 4.12 10.54
N SER A 72 12.27 4.84 9.42
CA SER A 72 11.45 4.49 8.27
C SER A 72 11.43 2.99 8.05
N VAL A 73 10.26 2.39 8.00
CA VAL A 73 10.05 0.95 7.77
C VAL A 73 10.81 0.54 6.50
N PRO A 74 11.98 -0.15 6.61
CA PRO A 74 12.77 -0.54 5.44
C PRO A 74 12.10 -1.65 4.63
N LEU A 75 11.03 -2.25 5.15
CA LEU A 75 10.35 -3.40 4.56
C LEU A 75 9.36 -3.05 3.45
N VAL A 76 8.77 -1.84 3.45
CA VAL A 76 7.71 -1.50 2.48
C VAL A 76 8.29 -1.19 1.10
N SER A 77 9.46 -0.53 1.03
CA SER A 77 10.18 -0.28 -0.22
C SER A 77 10.57 -1.57 -0.92
N ASP A 78 11.06 -2.55 -0.16
CA ASP A 78 11.50 -3.84 -0.68
C ASP A 78 10.30 -4.66 -1.21
N LEU A 79 9.18 -4.63 -0.50
CA LEU A 79 7.94 -5.29 -0.94
C LEU A 79 7.35 -4.64 -2.20
N ILE A 80 7.40 -3.31 -2.31
CA ILE A 80 6.97 -2.60 -3.53
C ILE A 80 7.85 -3.02 -4.71
N HIS A 81 9.17 -3.12 -4.53
CA HIS A 81 10.08 -3.63 -5.55
C HIS A 81 9.70 -5.06 -5.97
N CYS A 82 9.40 -5.95 -5.01
CA CYS A 82 8.92 -7.30 -5.30
C CYS A 82 7.65 -7.33 -6.16
N THR A 83 6.72 -6.37 -6.04
CA THR A 83 5.52 -6.37 -6.91
C THR A 83 5.83 -6.08 -8.39
N ASN A 84 6.98 -5.48 -8.68
CA ASN A 84 7.40 -5.15 -10.04
C ASN A 84 8.30 -6.23 -10.66
N GLU A 85 8.77 -7.19 -9.86
CA GLU A 85 9.56 -8.32 -10.35
C GLU A 85 8.66 -9.34 -11.07
N PRO A 86 8.96 -9.71 -12.33
CA PRO A 86 8.10 -10.59 -13.13
C PRO A 86 7.98 -12.00 -12.54
N ASN A 87 8.91 -12.40 -11.67
CA ASN A 87 8.97 -13.73 -11.06
C ASN A 87 8.25 -13.81 -9.70
N VAL A 88 7.71 -12.71 -9.18
CA VAL A 88 7.00 -12.70 -7.89
C VAL A 88 5.52 -13.00 -8.11
N SER A 89 5.02 -14.01 -7.39
CA SER A 89 3.61 -14.37 -7.43
C SER A 89 2.77 -13.38 -6.62
N ILE A 90 2.11 -12.46 -7.31
CA ILE A 90 1.15 -11.50 -6.73
C ILE A 90 0.06 -12.20 -5.90
N PRO A 91 -0.56 -13.31 -6.35
CA PRO A 91 -1.53 -14.03 -5.53
C PRO A 91 -0.95 -14.54 -4.21
N GLN A 92 0.28 -15.10 -4.22
CA GLN A 92 0.91 -15.59 -3.00
C GLN A 92 1.19 -14.45 -2.02
N LEU A 93 1.71 -13.32 -2.51
CA LEU A 93 1.97 -12.15 -1.68
C LEU A 93 0.69 -11.58 -1.05
N ALA A 94 -0.38 -11.45 -1.84
CA ALA A 94 -1.67 -11.00 -1.36
C ALA A 94 -2.24 -11.94 -0.29
N ASN A 95 -2.22 -13.25 -0.55
CA ASN A 95 -2.72 -14.26 0.39
C ASN A 95 -1.95 -14.27 1.71
N LEU A 96 -0.63 -14.11 1.68
CA LEU A 96 0.17 -13.99 2.89
C LEU A 96 -0.29 -12.79 3.73
N LEU A 97 -0.54 -11.64 3.13
CA LEU A 97 -0.99 -10.45 3.86
C LEU A 97 -2.41 -10.58 4.39
N ILE A 98 -3.29 -11.23 3.64
CA ILE A 98 -4.65 -11.56 4.11
C ILE A 98 -4.58 -12.50 5.30
N GLU A 99 -3.74 -13.54 5.26
CA GLU A 99 -3.50 -14.43 6.40
C GLU A 99 -2.96 -13.65 7.61
N ARG A 100 -2.02 -12.71 7.40
CA ARG A 100 -1.52 -11.84 8.49
C ARG A 100 -2.60 -10.95 9.08
N SER A 101 -3.57 -10.51 8.29
CA SER A 101 -4.71 -9.71 8.77
C SER A 101 -5.65 -10.48 9.69
N GLN A 102 -5.58 -11.82 9.73
CA GLN A 102 -6.38 -12.67 10.62
C GLN A 102 -5.75 -12.87 12.01
N ASN A 103 -4.64 -12.19 12.31
CA ASN A 103 -3.99 -12.28 13.62
C ASN A 103 -4.87 -11.64 14.72
N THR A 104 -4.66 -12.03 15.98
CA THR A 104 -5.37 -11.43 17.12
C THR A 104 -4.74 -10.12 17.59
N ASN A 105 -3.44 -9.91 17.32
CA ASN A 105 -2.71 -8.71 17.72
C ASN A 105 -3.02 -7.54 16.78
N TRP A 106 -3.57 -6.45 17.34
CA TRP A 106 -3.96 -5.27 16.58
C TRP A 106 -2.82 -4.68 15.75
N VAL A 107 -1.58 -4.65 16.26
CA VAL A 107 -0.43 -4.06 15.56
C VAL A 107 -0.14 -4.85 14.28
N VAL A 108 -0.20 -6.17 14.36
CA VAL A 108 0.03 -7.06 13.23
C VAL A 108 -1.04 -6.86 12.17
N VAL A 109 -2.32 -6.89 12.58
CA VAL A 109 -3.44 -6.70 11.65
C VAL A 109 -3.37 -5.34 10.99
N PHE A 110 -3.18 -4.27 11.77
CA PHE A 110 -3.16 -2.91 11.24
C PHE A 110 -1.99 -2.70 10.27
N LYS A 111 -0.79 -3.20 10.61
CA LYS A 111 0.38 -3.16 9.70
C LYS A 111 0.14 -3.96 8.42
N SER A 112 -0.54 -5.10 8.48
CA SER A 112 -0.88 -5.85 7.26
C SER A 112 -1.77 -5.01 6.31
N LEU A 113 -2.76 -4.30 6.84
CA LEU A 113 -3.63 -3.40 6.08
C LEU A 113 -2.85 -2.21 5.50
N ILE A 114 -1.94 -1.62 6.28
CA ILE A 114 -1.06 -0.52 5.82
C ILE A 114 -0.19 -0.98 4.65
N THR A 115 0.38 -2.18 4.72
CA THR A 115 1.20 -2.75 3.65
C THR A 115 0.38 -3.02 2.39
N VAL A 116 -0.84 -3.55 2.55
CA VAL A 116 -1.78 -3.73 1.43
C VAL A 116 -2.09 -2.40 0.75
N HIS A 117 -2.43 -1.38 1.53
CA HIS A 117 -2.73 -0.05 0.99
C HIS A 117 -1.53 0.53 0.23
N HIS A 118 -0.31 0.40 0.76
CA HIS A 118 0.89 0.81 0.04
C HIS A 118 1.05 0.13 -1.31
N MET A 119 0.84 -1.19 -1.40
CA MET A 119 0.96 -1.88 -2.67
C MET A 119 -0.14 -1.48 -3.65
N MET A 120 -1.37 -1.22 -3.16
CA MET A 120 -2.44 -0.68 -4.01
C MET A 120 -2.04 0.70 -4.59
N CYS A 121 -1.42 1.57 -3.79
CA CYS A 121 -1.03 2.92 -4.21
C CYS A 121 0.25 2.97 -5.06
N TYR A 122 1.29 2.21 -4.70
CA TYR A 122 2.65 2.36 -5.22
C TYR A 122 3.21 1.12 -5.90
N GLY A 123 2.60 -0.05 -5.68
CA GLY A 123 2.98 -1.29 -6.33
C GLY A 123 2.41 -1.42 -7.75
N ASN A 124 2.71 -2.56 -8.37
CA ASN A 124 2.19 -2.94 -9.67
C ASN A 124 0.66 -3.07 -9.65
N GLU A 125 -0.03 -2.60 -10.70
CA GLU A 125 -1.49 -2.65 -10.79
C GLU A 125 -2.08 -4.06 -10.71
N ARG A 126 -1.29 -5.09 -11.07
CA ARG A 126 -1.67 -6.51 -10.92
C ARG A 126 -2.06 -6.85 -9.48
N PHE A 127 -1.44 -6.20 -8.49
CA PHE A 127 -1.81 -6.40 -7.09
C PHE A 127 -3.25 -5.95 -6.80
N THR A 128 -3.59 -4.73 -7.21
CA THR A 128 -4.96 -4.20 -7.06
C THR A 128 -5.97 -5.00 -7.89
N GLN A 129 -5.61 -5.40 -9.12
CA GLN A 129 -6.45 -6.26 -9.97
C GLN A 129 -6.72 -7.61 -9.31
N TYR A 130 -5.71 -8.21 -8.68
CA TYR A 130 -5.88 -9.46 -7.94
C TYR A 130 -6.86 -9.28 -6.78
N LEU A 131 -6.70 -8.26 -5.94
CA LEU A 131 -7.63 -8.00 -4.84
C LEU A 131 -9.05 -7.72 -5.33
N ALA A 132 -9.21 -6.98 -6.43
CA ALA A 132 -10.50 -6.69 -7.04
C ALA A 132 -11.19 -7.96 -7.58
N SER A 133 -10.44 -8.92 -8.11
CA SER A 133 -10.98 -10.12 -8.78
C SER A 133 -11.13 -11.35 -7.89
N SER A 134 -10.30 -11.50 -6.85
CA SER A 134 -10.17 -12.76 -6.10
C SER A 134 -11.24 -13.02 -5.04
N ASN A 135 -12.25 -12.15 -4.87
CA ASN A 135 -13.17 -12.14 -3.72
C ASN A 135 -12.45 -12.14 -2.35
N SER A 136 -11.15 -11.91 -2.34
CA SER A 136 -10.31 -11.86 -1.15
C SER A 136 -10.51 -10.53 -0.44
N THR A 137 -11.49 -10.50 0.46
CA THR A 137 -11.87 -9.33 1.25
C THR A 137 -11.38 -9.46 2.68
N PHE A 138 -11.04 -8.33 3.31
CA PHE A 138 -10.71 -8.30 4.73
C PHE A 138 -11.99 -8.45 5.56
N GLN A 139 -12.17 -9.61 6.18
CA GLN A 139 -13.33 -9.92 7.03
C GLN A 139 -13.11 -9.46 8.47
N LEU A 140 -12.90 -8.15 8.65
CA LEU A 140 -12.54 -7.55 9.94
C LEU A 140 -13.68 -6.75 10.59
N SER A 141 -14.93 -6.89 10.12
CA SER A 141 -16.09 -6.14 10.64
C SER A 141 -16.34 -6.34 12.14
N ASN A 142 -15.90 -7.46 12.72
CA ASN A 142 -16.02 -7.78 14.14
C ASN A 142 -14.67 -7.85 14.86
N PHE A 143 -13.58 -7.36 14.24
CA PHE A 143 -12.24 -7.42 14.84
C PHE A 143 -12.22 -6.69 16.20
N LEU A 144 -11.67 -7.35 17.22
CA LEU A 144 -11.52 -6.79 18.56
C LEU A 144 -10.32 -7.43 19.28
N ASP A 145 -9.32 -6.62 19.62
CA ASP A 145 -8.19 -7.01 20.45
C ASP A 145 -8.43 -6.56 21.90
N LYS A 146 -8.54 -7.52 22.82
CA LYS A 146 -8.75 -7.27 24.26
C LYS A 146 -7.47 -7.38 25.10
N SER A 147 -6.31 -7.53 24.48
CA SER A 147 -5.04 -7.74 25.17
C SER A 147 -4.56 -6.51 25.97
N GLY A 148 -5.07 -5.32 25.65
CA GLY A 148 -4.79 -4.09 26.38
C GLY A 148 -5.62 -2.90 25.88
N VAL A 149 -5.55 -1.78 26.60
CA VAL A 149 -6.32 -0.56 26.30
C VAL A 149 -6.08 -0.08 24.87
N GLN A 150 -4.82 -0.02 24.43
CA GLN A 150 -4.50 0.34 23.03
C GLN A 150 -5.10 -0.62 22.01
N GLY A 151 -5.14 -1.92 22.29
CA GLY A 151 -5.76 -2.90 21.38
C GLY A 151 -7.26 -2.65 21.23
N TYR A 152 -7.92 -2.33 22.34
CA TYR A 152 -9.34 -1.98 22.35
C TYR A 152 -9.60 -0.70 21.56
N ASP A 153 -8.84 0.37 21.83
CA ASP A 153 -8.97 1.68 21.18
C ASP A 153 -8.66 1.64 19.68
N MET A 154 -7.68 0.82 19.26
CA MET A 154 -7.30 0.70 17.85
C MET A 154 -8.23 -0.20 17.03
N SER A 155 -8.98 -1.08 17.69
CA SER A 155 -9.88 -2.04 17.01
C SER A 155 -10.92 -1.34 16.12
N PRO A 156 -11.67 -0.30 16.55
CA PRO A 156 -12.57 0.45 15.67
C PRO A 156 -11.91 1.00 14.41
N PHE A 157 -10.67 1.51 14.50
CA PHE A 157 -9.95 2.05 13.34
C PHE A 157 -9.52 0.96 12.37
N ILE A 158 -9.14 -0.22 12.86
CA ILE A 158 -8.85 -1.39 12.01
C ILE A 158 -10.09 -1.80 11.22
N ARG A 159 -11.28 -1.86 11.86
CA ARG A 159 -12.53 -2.21 11.18
C ARG A 159 -12.87 -1.23 10.06
N ARG A 160 -12.81 0.07 10.35
CA ARG A 160 -13.10 1.15 9.39
C ARG A 160 -12.08 1.18 8.26
N TYR A 161 -10.80 1.00 8.56
CA TYR A 161 -9.76 0.98 7.55
C TYR A 161 -9.83 -0.25 6.62
N ALA A 162 -10.13 -1.42 7.18
CA ALA A 162 -10.40 -2.62 6.38
C ALA A 162 -11.60 -2.44 5.45
N LYS A 163 -12.69 -1.80 5.94
CA LYS A 163 -13.84 -1.42 5.12
C LYS A 163 -13.42 -0.53 3.95
N TYR A 164 -12.63 0.52 4.20
CA TYR A 164 -12.10 1.37 3.13
C TYR A 164 -11.30 0.61 2.08
N LEU A 165 -10.38 -0.29 2.49
CA LEU A 165 -9.58 -1.06 1.54
C LEU A 165 -10.43 -2.02 0.70
N ASN A 166 -11.44 -2.64 1.30
CA ASN A 166 -12.42 -3.45 0.56
C ASN A 166 -13.20 -2.59 -0.46
N GLU A 167 -13.64 -1.40 -0.06
CA GLU A 167 -14.36 -0.47 -0.95
C GLU A 167 -13.46 0.04 -2.09
N LYS A 168 -12.18 0.29 -1.81
CA LYS A 168 -11.18 0.67 -2.84
C LYS A 168 -10.94 -0.47 -3.85
N ALA A 169 -10.92 -1.73 -3.42
CA ALA A 169 -10.84 -2.86 -4.34
C ALA A 169 -12.15 -3.04 -5.14
N LEU A 170 -13.29 -2.83 -4.50
CA LEU A 170 -14.62 -2.89 -5.13
C LEU A 170 -14.81 -1.80 -6.19
N SER A 171 -14.35 -0.58 -5.91
CA SER A 171 -14.41 0.53 -6.85
C SER A 171 -13.59 0.21 -8.10
N TYR A 172 -12.35 -0.29 -7.92
CA TYR A 172 -11.51 -0.75 -9.02
C TYR A 172 -12.20 -1.84 -9.84
N ARG A 173 -12.81 -2.84 -9.19
CA ARG A 173 -13.58 -3.89 -9.88
C ARG A 173 -14.69 -3.31 -10.75
N THR A 174 -15.40 -2.31 -10.24
CA THR A 174 -16.59 -1.75 -10.88
C THR A 174 -16.25 -0.85 -12.07
N VAL A 175 -15.19 -0.04 -11.97
CA VAL A 175 -14.85 0.95 -13.02
C VAL A 175 -13.63 0.58 -13.87
N ALA A 176 -12.91 -0.48 -13.50
CA ALA A 176 -11.70 -0.98 -14.15
C ALA A 176 -10.51 0.02 -14.18
N PHE A 177 -10.48 0.95 -13.23
CA PHE A 177 -9.34 1.85 -12.99
C PHE A 177 -9.30 2.31 -11.53
N ASP A 178 -8.14 2.78 -11.06
CA ASP A 178 -7.98 3.36 -9.72
C ASP A 178 -8.20 4.88 -9.78
N PHE A 179 -9.24 5.38 -9.11
CA PHE A 179 -9.50 6.82 -9.00
C PHE A 179 -8.31 7.62 -8.46
N CYS A 180 -7.43 7.00 -7.65
CA CYS A 180 -6.22 7.66 -7.15
C CYS A 180 -5.08 7.75 -8.19
N LYS A 181 -5.19 7.06 -9.33
CA LYS A 181 -4.14 6.99 -10.35
C LYS A 181 -4.56 7.53 -11.72
N VAL A 182 -5.83 7.89 -11.92
CA VAL A 182 -6.28 8.46 -13.19
C VAL A 182 -5.67 9.83 -13.49
N LYS A 183 -5.58 10.14 -14.78
CA LYS A 183 -5.16 11.47 -15.25
C LYS A 183 -6.14 12.53 -14.75
N ARG A 184 -5.59 13.68 -14.37
CA ARG A 184 -6.34 14.86 -13.90
C ARG A 184 -6.03 16.05 -14.78
N GLY A 185 -6.90 17.06 -14.76
CA GLY A 185 -6.71 18.33 -15.46
C GLY A 185 -7.81 18.64 -16.47
N LYS A 186 -7.84 19.89 -16.92
CA LYS A 186 -8.94 20.44 -17.73
C LYS A 186 -9.14 19.70 -19.06
N GLU A 187 -8.06 19.28 -19.71
CA GLU A 187 -8.09 18.71 -21.08
C GLU A 187 -7.90 17.18 -21.10
N GLU A 188 -7.11 16.62 -20.17
CA GLU A 188 -6.83 15.18 -20.12
C GLU A 188 -7.46 14.45 -18.91
N GLY A 189 -8.20 15.16 -18.06
CA GLY A 189 -8.79 14.58 -16.86
C GLY A 189 -9.78 13.49 -17.20
N THR A 190 -9.56 12.26 -16.73
CA THR A 190 -10.38 11.10 -17.08
C THR A 190 -11.85 11.34 -16.75
N LEU A 191 -12.15 11.88 -15.56
CA LEU A 191 -13.52 12.20 -15.16
C LEU A 191 -14.00 13.52 -15.79
N ARG A 192 -13.09 14.42 -16.17
CA ARG A 192 -13.39 15.71 -16.78
C ARG A 192 -13.92 15.59 -18.21
N THR A 193 -13.46 14.58 -18.95
CA THR A 193 -13.81 14.34 -20.35
C THR A 193 -14.72 13.12 -20.56
N MET A 194 -15.03 12.36 -19.50
CA MET A 194 -15.90 11.19 -19.55
C MET A 194 -17.26 11.50 -20.17
N ASN A 195 -17.82 10.58 -20.97
CA ASN A 195 -19.17 10.72 -21.50
C ASN A 195 -20.23 10.69 -20.38
N PRO A 196 -21.39 11.36 -20.54
CA PRO A 196 -22.39 11.50 -19.48
C PRO A 196 -22.93 10.19 -18.94
N GLU A 197 -23.27 9.24 -19.83
CA GLU A 197 -23.89 7.97 -19.44
C GLU A 197 -22.96 7.13 -18.54
N LYS A 198 -21.67 7.06 -18.89
CA LYS A 198 -20.65 6.39 -18.08
C LYS A 198 -20.36 7.16 -16.81
N LEU A 199 -20.35 8.49 -16.88
CA LEU A 199 -20.07 9.36 -15.73
C LEU A 199 -21.14 9.24 -14.64
N LEU A 200 -22.42 9.20 -15.03
CA LEU A 200 -23.55 8.99 -14.12
C LEU A 200 -23.47 7.64 -13.37
N LYS A 201 -22.85 6.62 -13.98
CA LYS A 201 -22.59 5.32 -13.32
C LYS A 201 -21.31 5.31 -12.50
N THR A 202 -20.33 6.13 -12.87
CA THR A 202 -18.99 6.18 -12.24
C THR A 202 -18.99 7.02 -10.97
N LEU A 203 -19.71 8.14 -10.93
CA LEU A 203 -19.74 9.05 -9.79
C LEU A 203 -20.29 8.42 -8.49
N PRO A 204 -21.36 7.61 -8.52
CA PRO A 204 -21.80 6.89 -7.32
C PRO A 204 -20.74 5.95 -6.76
N VAL A 205 -19.96 5.28 -7.61
CA VAL A 205 -18.86 4.40 -7.18
C VAL A 205 -17.74 5.19 -6.50
N LEU A 206 -17.38 6.34 -7.08
CA LEU A 206 -16.40 7.25 -6.46
C LEU A 206 -16.91 7.78 -5.11
N GLN A 207 -18.19 8.13 -5.03
CA GLN A 207 -18.81 8.60 -3.81
C GLN A 207 -18.77 7.53 -2.71
N SER A 208 -19.18 6.29 -3.00
CA SER A 208 -19.11 5.20 -2.03
C SER A 208 -17.70 4.97 -1.49
N GLN A 209 -16.68 5.03 -2.35
CA GLN A 209 -15.29 4.93 -1.91
C GLN A 209 -14.87 6.11 -1.03
N LEU A 210 -15.30 7.33 -1.35
CA LEU A 210 -15.04 8.52 -0.55
C LEU A 210 -15.74 8.44 0.82
N ASP A 211 -17.00 8.01 0.85
CA ASP A 211 -17.78 7.85 2.08
C ASP A 211 -17.10 6.83 3.02
N ALA A 212 -16.68 5.68 2.49
CA ALA A 212 -15.94 4.67 3.26
C ALA A 212 -14.59 5.19 3.78
N LEU A 213 -13.94 6.11 3.06
CA LEU A 213 -12.72 6.78 3.53
C LEU A 213 -13.02 7.69 4.71
N LEU A 214 -14.04 8.54 4.57
CA LEU A 214 -14.43 9.53 5.58
C LEU A 214 -14.94 8.86 6.86
N GLU A 215 -15.53 7.68 6.76
CA GLU A 215 -15.92 6.88 7.93
C GLU A 215 -14.75 6.53 8.86
N PHE A 216 -13.48 6.63 8.42
CA PHE A 216 -12.33 6.44 9.30
C PHE A 216 -12.40 7.35 10.54
N ASP A 217 -12.96 8.56 10.38
CA ASP A 217 -13.45 9.47 11.43
C ASP A 217 -12.62 9.41 12.71
N CYS A 218 -11.35 9.80 12.57
CA CYS A 218 -10.39 9.95 13.66
C CYS A 218 -10.23 11.43 14.03
N THR A 219 -9.96 11.68 15.30
CA THR A 219 -9.61 12.99 15.83
C THR A 219 -8.11 13.10 16.08
N ALA A 220 -7.62 14.31 16.32
CA ALA A 220 -6.21 14.52 16.68
C ALA A 220 -5.79 13.74 17.95
N ASN A 221 -6.72 13.51 18.88
CA ASN A 221 -6.46 12.75 20.10
C ASN A 221 -6.28 11.25 19.86
N ASP A 222 -6.81 10.72 18.75
CA ASP A 222 -6.66 9.31 18.39
C ASP A 222 -5.29 9.00 17.79
N LEU A 223 -4.61 10.02 17.24
CA LEU A 223 -3.35 9.95 16.51
C LEU A 223 -2.11 9.78 17.42
N THR A 224 -2.20 8.81 18.33
CA THR A 224 -1.29 8.63 19.47
C THR A 224 -0.03 7.81 19.17
N ASN A 225 0.03 7.12 18.03
CA ASN A 225 1.11 6.20 17.71
C ASN A 225 1.42 6.12 16.21
N GLY A 226 2.60 5.60 15.86
CA GLY A 226 3.07 5.55 14.47
C GLY A 226 2.20 4.73 13.50
N VAL A 227 1.44 3.74 13.99
CA VAL A 227 0.62 2.86 13.14
C VAL A 227 -0.62 3.60 12.64
N ILE A 228 -1.36 4.25 13.54
CA ILE A 228 -2.53 5.04 13.15
C ILE A 228 -2.11 6.30 12.37
N ASN A 229 -0.98 6.92 12.72
CA ASN A 229 -0.43 8.05 11.97
C ASN A 229 -0.10 7.69 10.51
N MET A 230 0.53 6.54 10.28
CA MET A 230 0.82 6.09 8.91
C MET A 230 -0.46 5.80 8.12
N THR A 231 -1.44 5.18 8.78
CA THR A 231 -2.77 4.91 8.20
C THR A 231 -3.44 6.21 7.76
N PHE A 232 -3.49 7.19 8.65
CA PHE A 232 -4.05 8.51 8.38
C PHE A 232 -3.36 9.19 7.19
N MET A 233 -2.02 9.15 7.13
CA MET A 233 -1.26 9.75 6.02
C MET A 233 -1.58 9.13 4.66
N LEU A 234 -1.80 7.81 4.59
CA LEU A 234 -2.22 7.15 3.37
C LEU A 234 -3.66 7.52 2.98
N LEU A 235 -4.59 7.48 3.94
CA LEU A 235 -5.98 7.89 3.72
C LEU A 235 -6.07 9.33 3.26
N PHE A 236 -5.29 10.24 3.86
CA PHE A 236 -5.25 11.64 3.46
C PHE A 236 -4.73 11.82 2.02
N ARG A 237 -3.71 11.05 1.61
CA ARG A 237 -3.21 11.06 0.22
C ARG A 237 -4.23 10.56 -0.79
N ASP A 238 -5.05 9.58 -0.42
CA ASP A 238 -6.15 9.10 -1.24
C ASP A 238 -7.30 10.12 -1.27
N LEU A 239 -7.66 10.70 -0.12
CA LEU A 239 -8.71 11.72 0.00
C LEU A 239 -8.49 12.89 -0.96
N ILE A 240 -7.28 13.47 -0.99
CA ILE A 240 -6.96 14.59 -1.90
C ILE A 240 -7.22 14.21 -3.36
N ARG A 241 -6.90 12.97 -3.74
CA ARG A 241 -7.08 12.49 -5.12
C ARG A 241 -8.53 12.17 -5.43
N LEU A 242 -9.24 11.49 -4.53
CA LEU A 242 -10.66 11.18 -4.69
C LEU A 242 -11.48 12.46 -4.78
N PHE A 243 -11.22 13.43 -3.90
CA PHE A 243 -11.90 14.72 -3.90
C PHE A 243 -11.68 15.50 -5.20
N ALA A 244 -10.45 15.55 -5.70
CA ALA A 244 -10.15 16.19 -6.98
C ALA A 244 -10.92 15.55 -8.15
N ASN A 245 -10.95 14.21 -8.20
CA ASN A 245 -11.70 13.47 -9.21
C ASN A 245 -13.21 13.67 -9.08
N TYR A 246 -13.73 13.73 -7.86
CA TYR A 246 -15.15 13.97 -7.61
C TYR A 246 -15.56 15.34 -8.15
N ASN A 247 -14.77 16.38 -7.87
CA ASN A 247 -14.98 17.72 -8.42
C ASN A 247 -14.90 17.74 -9.95
N ASP A 248 -13.92 17.06 -10.56
CA ASP A 248 -13.82 16.97 -12.02
C ASP A 248 -15.06 16.33 -12.65
N GLY A 249 -15.59 15.27 -12.03
CA GLY A 249 -16.81 14.62 -12.48
C GLY A 249 -18.07 15.48 -12.30
N VAL A 250 -18.21 16.17 -11.16
CA VAL A 250 -19.34 17.10 -10.93
C VAL A 250 -19.32 18.24 -11.93
N ILE A 251 -18.17 18.85 -12.19
CA ILE A 251 -18.08 19.95 -13.17
C ILE A 251 -18.39 19.45 -14.59
N ASN A 252 -17.96 18.24 -14.96
CA ASN A 252 -18.31 17.65 -16.25
C ASN A 252 -19.84 17.43 -16.38
N LEU A 253 -20.51 16.94 -15.33
CA LEU A 253 -21.96 16.82 -15.32
C LEU A 253 -22.64 18.19 -15.53
N LEU A 254 -22.27 19.18 -14.72
CA LEU A 254 -22.88 20.51 -14.77
C LEU A 254 -22.64 21.19 -16.12
N GLY A 255 -21.45 21.05 -16.70
CA GLY A 255 -21.09 21.65 -17.99
C GLY A 255 -21.81 21.03 -19.19
N LYS A 256 -22.50 19.90 -19.03
CA LYS A 256 -23.32 19.27 -20.08
C LYS A 256 -24.82 19.40 -19.85
N CYS A 257 -25.22 19.92 -18.69
CA CYS A 257 -26.60 20.30 -18.40
C CYS A 257 -26.90 21.76 -18.77
N ALA A 258 -25.87 22.55 -19.06
CA ALA A 258 -25.97 23.92 -19.59
C ALA A 258 -25.85 23.92 -21.12
#